data_AF-A0A7I7LA51-F1
#
_entry.id   AF-A0A7I7LA51-F1
#
_cell.length_a   1.000
_cell.length_b   1.000
_cell.length_c   1.000
_cell.angle_alpha   90.00
_cell.angle_beta   90.00
_cell.angle_gamma   90.00
#
_symmetry.space_group_name_H-M   'P 1'
#
loop_
_entity.id
_entity.type
_entity.pdbx_description
1 polymer ?
#
loop_
_entity_poly.entity_id
_entity_poly.type
_entity_poly.pdbx_seq_one_letter_code
_entity_poly.pdbx_strand_id
1 'polypeptide(L)'
;MSFSVSPPEINSARIFSGAGSGPLLSAAAAWDGLAGELGSAAAAFPSVTSALTGSSWQGPASAAMANVASGYLGWLASTGVQAGQAASQARIATAAFEATVAATVHPVVVLANRTQLVSLVTSNLLGFNAPAIATVEAEYEQMWAQDVAAMFGYHTGASAAVAALTPFTQVLQSPAAAAAGAVQTAIIDFPGRTNIFNAGLGNLGVGNVGFASVGDGNVGGGNLGDGNVGFGNVGGLNFGSGNWGGFNLGGLTPIG
;
A
#
# COMPACT_ATOMS: atom_id res chain seq x y z
N MET A 1 11.07 -10.13 25.81
CA MET A 1 10.43 -9.77 27.11
C MET A 1 10.76 -10.88 28.11
N SER A 2 11.07 -10.57 29.37
CA SER A 2 11.45 -11.58 30.38
C SER A 2 10.37 -11.74 31.45
N PHE A 3 9.27 -12.42 31.09
CA PHE A 3 8.17 -12.72 32.03
C PHE A 3 8.59 -13.73 33.09
N SER A 4 9.48 -14.65 32.71
CA SER A 4 10.02 -15.74 33.53
C SER A 4 10.93 -15.29 34.67
N VAL A 5 11.29 -14.01 34.78
CA VAL A 5 12.06 -13.47 35.92
C VAL A 5 11.28 -12.42 36.71
N SER A 6 10.04 -12.13 36.31
CA SER A 6 9.15 -11.22 37.04
C SER A 6 8.30 -12.03 38.01
N PRO A 7 8.13 -11.59 39.27
CA PRO A 7 7.27 -12.28 40.24
C PRO A 7 5.78 -12.12 39.89
N PRO A 8 4.88 -12.94 40.48
CA PRO A 8 3.44 -12.89 40.26
C PRO A 8 2.85 -11.48 40.43
N GLU A 9 3.26 -10.73 41.46
CA GLU A 9 2.75 -9.37 41.72
C GLU A 9 2.91 -8.45 40.51
N ILE A 10 4.04 -8.59 39.79
CA ILE A 10 4.35 -7.76 38.64
C ILE A 10 3.64 -8.25 37.39
N ASN A 11 3.63 -9.55 37.12
CA ASN A 11 2.95 -10.10 35.95
C ASN A 11 1.43 -9.89 36.04
N SER A 12 0.84 -10.19 37.20
CA SER A 12 -0.56 -9.90 37.53
C SER A 12 -0.86 -8.40 37.38
N ALA A 13 -0.13 -7.50 38.04
CA ALA A 13 -0.41 -6.06 37.97
C ALA A 13 -0.35 -5.50 36.53
N ARG A 14 0.56 -6.01 35.70
CA ARG A 14 0.69 -5.57 34.30
C ARG A 14 -0.54 -5.91 33.46
N ILE A 15 -1.12 -7.11 33.59
CA ILE A 15 -2.26 -7.50 32.75
C ILE A 15 -3.59 -6.91 33.24
N PHE A 16 -3.74 -6.74 34.56
CA PHE A 16 -4.97 -6.18 35.15
C PHE A 16 -5.01 -4.64 35.14
N SER A 17 -3.91 -3.98 34.79
CA SER A 17 -3.86 -2.53 34.61
C SER A 17 -4.08 -2.14 33.15
N GLY A 18 -4.55 -0.91 32.92
CA GLY A 18 -4.73 -0.34 31.59
C GLY A 18 -6.19 -0.24 31.15
N ALA A 19 -6.39 0.10 29.87
CA ALA A 19 -7.70 0.44 29.31
C ALA A 19 -8.57 -0.78 28.92
N GLY A 20 -8.04 -2.00 29.08
CA GLY A 20 -8.72 -3.24 28.68
C GLY A 20 -8.85 -3.42 27.17
N SER A 21 -9.78 -4.28 26.74
CA SER A 21 -9.99 -4.64 25.33
C SER A 21 -10.79 -3.62 24.51
N GLY A 22 -11.47 -2.68 25.16
CA GLY A 22 -12.38 -1.70 24.53
C GLY A 22 -11.75 -0.91 23.37
N PRO A 23 -10.58 -0.28 23.53
CA PRO A 23 -9.92 0.46 22.45
C PRO A 23 -9.64 -0.42 21.22
N LEU A 24 -9.19 -1.66 21.41
CA LEU A 24 -8.87 -2.57 20.31
C LEU A 24 -10.13 -3.06 19.57
N LEU A 25 -11.23 -3.28 20.31
CA LEU A 25 -12.53 -3.58 19.71
C LEU A 25 -13.09 -2.39 18.92
N SER A 26 -12.89 -1.16 19.40
CA SER A 26 -13.29 0.05 18.66
C SER A 26 -12.49 0.20 17.36
N ALA A 27 -11.18 -0.10 17.39
CA ALA A 27 -10.34 -0.13 16.21
C ALA A 27 -10.81 -1.21 15.22
N ALA A 28 -11.19 -2.40 15.70
CA ALA A 28 -11.74 -3.44 14.84
C ALA A 28 -13.02 -2.99 14.12
N ALA A 29 -13.94 -2.32 14.81
CA ALA A 29 -15.15 -1.78 14.22
C ALA A 29 -14.85 -0.68 13.18
N ALA A 30 -13.88 0.20 13.45
CA ALA A 30 -13.45 1.22 12.49
C ALA A 30 -12.85 0.61 11.22
N TRP A 31 -12.03 -0.45 11.36
CA TRP A 31 -11.48 -1.18 10.22
C TRP A 31 -12.55 -1.90 9.40
N ASP A 32 -13.56 -2.51 10.02
CA ASP A 32 -14.71 -3.09 9.32
C ASP A 32 -15.50 -2.01 8.57
N GLY A 33 -15.70 -0.83 9.18
CA GLY A 33 -16.34 0.32 8.53
C GLY A 33 -15.59 0.76 7.28
N LEU A 34 -14.27 0.92 7.38
CA LEU A 34 -13.41 1.26 6.25
C LEU A 34 -13.46 0.19 5.15
N ALA A 35 -13.47 -1.10 5.51
CA ALA A 35 -13.61 -2.18 4.55
C ALA A 35 -14.94 -2.08 3.77
N GLY A 36 -16.04 -1.74 4.46
CA GLY A 36 -17.35 -1.53 3.86
C GLY A 36 -17.40 -0.33 2.91
N GLU A 37 -16.80 0.80 3.29
CA GLU A 37 -16.71 1.99 2.44
C GLU A 37 -15.86 1.74 1.19
N LEU A 38 -14.70 1.10 1.33
CA LEU A 38 -13.84 0.72 0.21
C LEU A 38 -14.53 -0.27 -0.74
N GLY A 39 -15.25 -1.25 -0.20
CA GLY A 39 -16.06 -2.18 -0.98
C GLY A 39 -17.17 -1.48 -1.76
N SER A 40 -17.86 -0.52 -1.14
CA SER A 40 -18.90 0.27 -1.78
C SER A 40 -18.34 1.17 -2.88
N ALA A 41 -17.18 1.79 -2.64
CA ALA A 41 -16.47 2.58 -3.65
C ALA A 41 -16.04 1.71 -4.84
N ALA A 42 -15.48 0.52 -4.59
CA ALA A 42 -15.09 -0.42 -5.63
C ALA A 42 -16.29 -0.92 -6.46
N ALA A 43 -17.48 -1.04 -5.86
CA ALA A 43 -18.70 -1.40 -6.58
C ALA A 43 -19.29 -0.26 -7.43
N ALA A 44 -19.16 0.99 -6.98
CA ALA A 44 -19.72 2.16 -7.68
C ALA A 44 -18.83 2.64 -8.84
N PHE A 45 -17.52 2.56 -8.68
CA PHE A 45 -16.53 3.14 -9.60
C PHE A 45 -16.56 2.57 -11.05
N PRO A 46 -16.84 1.28 -11.31
CA PRO A 46 -17.01 0.76 -12.67
C PRO A 46 -18.17 1.42 -13.40
N SER A 47 -19.28 1.71 -12.70
CA SER A 47 -20.45 2.38 -13.30
C SER A 47 -20.13 3.79 -13.78
N VAL A 48 -19.35 4.55 -13.00
CA VAL A 48 -18.91 5.90 -13.37
C VAL A 48 -17.96 5.83 -14.58
N THR A 49 -17.06 4.85 -14.56
CA THR A 49 -16.08 4.65 -15.64
C THR A 49 -16.79 4.28 -16.94
N SER A 50 -17.76 3.35 -16.91
CA SER A 50 -18.53 2.95 -18.09
C SER A 50 -19.42 4.07 -18.64
N ALA A 51 -20.00 4.90 -17.77
CA ALA A 51 -20.80 6.05 -18.21
C ALA A 51 -19.92 7.07 -18.98
N LEU A 52 -18.69 7.29 -18.51
CA LEU A 52 -17.74 8.22 -19.12
C LEU A 52 -17.20 7.69 -20.47
N THR A 53 -16.81 6.41 -20.53
CA THR A 53 -16.22 5.80 -21.74
C THR A 53 -17.27 5.37 -22.77
N GLY A 54 -18.52 5.15 -22.35
CA GLY A 54 -19.64 4.81 -23.24
C GLY A 54 -20.35 6.01 -23.88
N SER A 55 -19.98 7.24 -23.51
CA SER A 55 -20.58 8.49 -24.01
C SER A 55 -19.75 9.11 -25.14
N SER A 56 -19.63 10.45 -25.21
CA SER A 56 -18.93 11.15 -26.30
C SER A 56 -17.40 11.06 -26.24
N TRP A 57 -16.82 10.64 -25.11
CA TRP A 57 -15.36 10.52 -24.95
C TRP A 57 -14.88 9.10 -25.28
N GLN A 58 -14.65 8.85 -26.56
CA GLN A 58 -14.20 7.56 -27.09
C GLN A 58 -12.85 7.70 -27.82
N GLY A 59 -12.17 6.57 -28.04
CA GLY A 59 -10.90 6.50 -28.76
C GLY A 59 -9.71 6.10 -27.88
N PRO A 60 -8.48 6.07 -28.43
CA PRO A 60 -7.30 5.52 -27.76
C PRO A 60 -7.01 6.12 -26.38
N ALA A 61 -7.17 7.44 -26.22
CA ALA A 61 -6.97 8.12 -24.95
C ALA A 61 -8.01 7.71 -23.87
N SER A 62 -9.27 7.53 -24.27
CA SER A 62 -10.35 7.06 -23.38
C SER A 62 -10.09 5.60 -22.94
N ALA A 63 -9.65 4.75 -23.86
CA ALA A 63 -9.27 3.37 -23.56
C ALA A 63 -8.06 3.29 -22.60
N ALA A 64 -7.03 4.13 -22.81
CA ALA A 64 -5.88 4.22 -21.92
C ALA A 64 -6.28 4.62 -20.49
N MET A 65 -7.17 5.60 -20.36
CA MET A 65 -7.68 6.06 -19.06
C MET A 65 -8.55 4.99 -18.37
N ALA A 66 -9.34 4.23 -19.13
CA ALA A 66 -10.11 3.11 -18.60
C ALA A 66 -9.20 2.00 -18.02
N ASN A 67 -8.06 1.74 -18.64
CA ASN A 67 -7.06 0.79 -18.14
C ASN A 67 -6.40 1.27 -16.84
N VAL A 68 -6.11 2.58 -16.71
CA VAL A 68 -5.62 3.13 -15.44
C VAL A 68 -6.68 3.00 -14.34
N ALA A 69 -7.94 3.32 -14.67
CA ALA A 69 -9.08 3.20 -13.77
C ALA A 69 -9.29 1.77 -13.24
N SER A 70 -9.06 0.73 -14.06
CA SER A 70 -9.16 -0.66 -13.62
C SER A 70 -8.07 -1.06 -12.61
N GLY A 71 -6.86 -0.49 -12.73
CA GLY A 71 -5.81 -0.64 -11.72
C GLY A 71 -6.21 -0.08 -10.36
N TYR A 72 -6.85 1.10 -10.33
CA TYR A 72 -7.39 1.69 -9.11
C TYR A 72 -8.51 0.87 -8.48
N LEU A 73 -9.40 0.29 -9.29
CA LEU A 73 -10.43 -0.63 -8.82
C LEU A 73 -9.83 -1.85 -8.11
N GLY A 74 -8.81 -2.46 -8.71
CA GLY A 74 -8.10 -3.60 -8.10
C GLY A 74 -7.44 -3.22 -6.77
N TRP A 75 -6.89 -2.00 -6.68
CA TRP A 75 -6.34 -1.48 -5.44
C TRP A 75 -7.40 -1.22 -4.37
N LEU A 76 -8.53 -0.58 -4.70
CA LEU A 76 -9.63 -0.34 -3.76
C LEU A 76 -10.17 -1.66 -3.19
N ALA A 77 -10.41 -2.65 -4.06
CA ALA A 77 -10.90 -3.95 -3.66
C ALA A 77 -9.91 -4.68 -2.74
N SER A 78 -8.62 -4.71 -3.09
CA SER A 78 -7.60 -5.38 -2.27
C SER A 78 -7.36 -4.68 -0.93
N THR A 79 -7.37 -3.35 -0.91
CA THR A 79 -7.27 -2.54 0.32
C THR A 79 -8.47 -2.77 1.24
N GLY A 80 -9.68 -2.91 0.68
CA GLY A 80 -10.88 -3.24 1.45
C GLY A 80 -10.77 -4.61 2.14
N VAL A 81 -10.24 -5.62 1.44
CA VAL A 81 -9.97 -6.94 2.04
C VAL A 81 -8.91 -6.84 3.16
N GLN A 82 -7.83 -6.09 2.94
CA GLN A 82 -6.79 -5.86 3.95
C GLN A 82 -7.34 -5.14 5.19
N ALA A 83 -8.25 -4.18 5.03
CA ALA A 83 -8.93 -3.52 6.14
C ALA A 83 -9.78 -4.52 6.95
N GLY A 84 -10.56 -5.39 6.30
CA GLY A 84 -11.33 -6.44 6.99
C GLY A 84 -10.43 -7.46 7.71
N GLN A 85 -9.27 -7.79 7.14
CA GLN A 85 -8.26 -8.61 7.79
C GLN A 85 -7.70 -7.93 9.04
N ALA A 86 -7.41 -6.63 9.00
CA ALA A 86 -6.96 -5.87 10.17
C ALA A 86 -8.00 -5.89 11.30
N ALA A 87 -9.29 -5.75 10.99
CA ALA A 87 -10.37 -5.88 11.96
C ALA A 87 -10.40 -7.27 12.62
N SER A 88 -10.25 -8.33 11.81
CA SER A 88 -10.18 -9.71 12.31
C SER A 88 -8.99 -9.93 13.24
N GLN A 89 -7.79 -9.47 12.87
CA GLN A 89 -6.60 -9.62 13.70
C GLN A 89 -6.69 -8.82 15.00
N ALA A 90 -7.31 -7.63 14.97
CA ALA A 90 -7.60 -6.87 16.19
C ALA A 90 -8.48 -7.68 17.16
N ARG A 91 -9.53 -8.35 16.66
CA ARG A 91 -10.38 -9.25 17.47
C ARG A 91 -9.62 -10.45 18.03
N ILE A 92 -8.71 -11.06 17.26
CA ILE A 92 -7.88 -12.18 17.72
C ILE A 92 -6.94 -11.71 18.84
N ALA A 93 -6.31 -10.55 18.69
CA ALA A 93 -5.47 -9.96 19.74
C ALA A 93 -6.27 -9.61 21.00
N THR A 94 -7.51 -9.11 20.85
CA THR A 94 -8.44 -8.94 21.98
C THR A 94 -8.72 -10.27 22.70
N ALA A 95 -9.05 -11.33 21.96
CA ALA A 95 -9.32 -12.63 22.54
C ALA A 95 -8.09 -13.20 23.28
N ALA A 96 -6.88 -12.99 22.73
CA ALA A 96 -5.64 -13.36 23.41
C ALA A 96 -5.47 -12.59 24.73
N PHE A 97 -5.72 -11.28 24.75
CA PHE A 97 -5.67 -10.48 25.98
C PHE A 97 -6.67 -10.97 27.02
N GLU A 98 -7.93 -11.20 26.65
CA GLU A 98 -8.98 -11.65 27.57
C GLU A 98 -8.72 -13.06 28.11
N ALA A 99 -8.22 -13.97 27.28
CA ALA A 99 -7.78 -15.30 27.71
C ALA A 99 -6.64 -15.21 28.72
N THR A 100 -5.69 -14.29 28.51
CA THR A 100 -4.60 -14.06 29.45
C THR A 100 -5.10 -13.46 30.76
N VAL A 101 -5.97 -12.45 30.73
CA VAL A 101 -6.61 -11.90 31.95
C VAL A 101 -7.31 -13.00 32.74
N ALA A 102 -8.03 -13.90 32.07
CA ALA A 102 -8.73 -15.02 32.71
C ALA A 102 -7.78 -16.08 33.30
N ALA A 103 -6.62 -16.28 32.68
CA ALA A 103 -5.63 -17.27 33.10
C ALA A 103 -4.65 -16.75 34.16
N THR A 104 -4.42 -15.44 34.24
CA THR A 104 -3.50 -14.81 35.21
C THR A 104 -4.13 -14.76 36.60
N VAL A 105 -3.30 -14.97 37.62
CA VAL A 105 -3.72 -14.92 39.02
C VAL A 105 -4.15 -13.49 39.36
N HIS A 106 -5.25 -13.34 40.09
CA HIS A 106 -5.70 -12.01 40.49
C HIS A 106 -4.78 -11.44 41.60
N PRO A 107 -4.40 -10.14 41.57
CA PRO A 107 -3.46 -9.56 42.54
C PRO A 107 -3.85 -9.75 44.02
N VAL A 108 -5.15 -9.80 44.32
CA VAL A 108 -5.66 -10.04 45.69
C VAL A 108 -5.29 -11.43 46.22
N VAL A 109 -5.22 -12.44 45.34
CA VAL A 109 -4.83 -13.81 45.72
C VAL A 109 -3.34 -13.86 46.06
N VAL A 110 -2.51 -13.20 45.25
CA VAL A 110 -1.07 -13.06 45.52
C VAL A 110 -0.86 -12.36 46.87
N LEU A 111 -1.55 -11.25 47.12
CA LEU A 111 -1.46 -10.52 48.38
C LEU A 111 -1.86 -11.37 49.59
N ALA A 112 -2.96 -12.13 49.49
CA ALA A 112 -3.42 -12.99 50.58
C ALA A 112 -2.37 -14.04 50.97
N ASN A 113 -1.75 -14.68 49.99
CA ASN A 113 -0.65 -15.62 50.21
C ASN A 113 0.54 -14.95 50.91
N ARG A 114 0.96 -13.74 50.46
CA ARG A 114 2.07 -13.01 51.10
C ARG A 114 1.75 -12.63 52.55
N THR A 115 0.52 -12.20 52.84
CA THR A 115 0.09 -11.89 54.21
C THR A 115 0.07 -13.15 55.09
N GLN A 116 -0.40 -14.28 54.56
CA GLN A 116 -0.40 -15.56 55.28
C GLN A 116 1.03 -16.03 55.60
N LEU A 117 1.97 -15.90 54.66
CA LEU A 117 3.38 -16.22 54.89
C LEU A 117 3.94 -15.43 56.07
N VAL A 118 3.73 -14.12 56.10
CA VAL A 118 4.19 -13.26 57.21
C VAL A 118 3.58 -13.71 58.54
N SER A 119 2.28 -14.03 58.59
CA SER A 119 1.62 -14.53 59.80
C SER A 119 2.21 -15.86 60.28
N LEU A 120 2.49 -16.79 59.38
CA LEU A 120 3.06 -18.10 59.71
C LEU A 120 4.51 -17.98 60.22
N VAL A 121 5.32 -17.15 59.56
CA VAL A 121 6.72 -16.89 59.95
C VAL A 121 6.79 -16.20 61.30
N THR A 122 5.99 -15.16 61.54
CA THR A 122 5.99 -14.43 62.82
C THR A 122 5.54 -15.28 64.02
N SER A 123 4.72 -16.30 63.78
CA SER A 123 4.29 -17.25 64.83
C SER A 123 5.17 -18.51 64.94
N ASN A 124 6.22 -18.64 64.13
CA ASN A 124 7.05 -19.85 64.04
C ASN A 124 8.16 -19.95 65.12
N LEU A 125 7.86 -19.62 66.38
CA LEU A 125 8.87 -19.59 67.45
C LEU A 125 9.57 -20.94 67.70
N LEU A 126 8.84 -22.04 67.54
CA LEU A 126 9.31 -23.41 67.81
C LEU A 126 9.54 -24.24 66.54
N GLY A 127 9.40 -23.65 65.36
CA GLY A 127 9.53 -24.36 64.08
C GLY A 127 8.30 -25.19 63.67
N PHE A 128 7.23 -25.25 64.48
CA PHE A 128 6.05 -26.06 64.17
C PHE A 128 5.28 -25.60 62.92
N ASN A 129 5.42 -24.33 62.51
CA ASN A 129 4.79 -23.84 61.29
C ASN A 129 5.59 -24.15 60.03
N ALA A 130 6.78 -24.77 60.12
CA ALA A 130 7.62 -25.03 58.95
C ALA A 130 6.90 -25.76 57.80
N PRO A 131 6.05 -26.80 58.03
CA PRO A 131 5.28 -27.42 56.96
C PRO A 131 4.28 -26.45 56.30
N ALA A 132 3.59 -25.62 57.10
CA ALA A 132 2.61 -24.67 56.59
C ALA A 132 3.27 -23.53 55.79
N ILE A 133 4.45 -23.08 56.22
CA ILE A 133 5.27 -22.11 55.47
C ILE A 133 5.63 -22.69 54.10
N ALA A 134 6.14 -23.93 54.07
CA ALA A 134 6.49 -24.60 52.82
C ALA A 134 5.28 -24.75 51.87
N THR A 135 4.08 -25.01 52.40
CA THR A 135 2.85 -25.04 51.59
C THR A 135 2.54 -23.68 50.97
N VAL A 136 2.57 -22.60 51.75
CA VAL A 136 2.28 -21.24 51.25
C VAL A 136 3.34 -20.77 50.25
N GLU A 137 4.61 -21.10 50.46
CA GLU A 137 5.66 -20.84 49.48
C GLU A 137 5.46 -21.63 48.18
N ALA A 138 5.07 -22.91 48.26
CA ALA A 138 4.77 -23.71 47.08
C ALA A 138 3.56 -23.17 46.28
N GLU A 139 2.51 -22.70 46.96
CA GLU A 139 1.37 -22.02 46.32
C GLU A 139 1.81 -20.74 45.59
N TYR A 140 2.75 -19.99 46.17
CA TYR A 140 3.31 -18.80 45.52
C TYR A 140 4.08 -19.13 44.24
N GLU A 141 4.92 -20.18 44.27
CA GLU A 141 5.62 -20.66 43.09
C GLU A 141 4.67 -21.17 41.99
N GLN A 142 3.53 -21.77 42.38
CA GLN A 142 2.47 -22.14 41.42
C GLN A 142 1.82 -20.91 40.78
N MET A 143 1.51 -19.88 41.56
CA MET A 143 0.98 -18.62 41.02
C MET A 143 1.98 -17.99 40.04
N TRP A 144 3.28 -18.07 40.34
CA TRP A 144 4.33 -17.60 39.43
C TRP A 144 4.36 -18.37 38.12
N ALA A 145 4.35 -19.70 38.19
CA ALA A 145 4.35 -20.54 37.00
C ALA A 145 3.10 -20.29 36.13
N GLN A 146 1.92 -20.12 36.75
CA GLN A 146 0.67 -19.81 36.06
C GLN A 146 0.73 -18.46 35.33
N ASP A 147 1.18 -17.41 36.00
CA ASP A 147 1.34 -16.07 35.41
C ASP A 147 2.34 -16.07 34.25
N VAL A 148 3.47 -16.77 34.43
CA VAL A 148 4.48 -16.92 33.37
C VAL A 148 3.89 -17.62 32.15
N ALA A 149 3.19 -18.75 32.35
CA ALA A 149 2.54 -19.48 31.26
C ALA A 149 1.49 -18.61 30.54
N ALA A 150 0.66 -17.87 31.28
CA ALA A 150 -0.33 -16.97 30.71
C ALA A 150 0.31 -15.86 29.86
N MET A 151 1.40 -15.24 30.33
CA MET A 151 2.13 -14.21 29.58
C MET A 151 2.82 -14.76 28.32
N PHE A 152 3.35 -15.98 28.35
CA PHE A 152 3.89 -16.62 27.15
C PHE A 152 2.78 -16.92 26.13
N GLY A 153 1.63 -17.42 26.59
CA GLY A 153 0.45 -17.61 25.73
C GLY A 153 -0.04 -16.31 25.09
N TYR A 154 -0.02 -15.21 25.86
CA TYR A 154 -0.32 -13.88 25.33
C TYR A 154 0.65 -13.48 24.23
N HIS A 155 1.95 -13.62 24.49
CA HIS A 155 2.99 -13.23 23.54
C HIS A 155 2.88 -14.01 22.23
N THR A 156 2.66 -15.32 22.28
CA THR A 156 2.51 -16.14 21.08
C THR A 156 1.25 -15.77 20.30
N GLY A 157 0.11 -15.62 20.99
CA GLY A 157 -1.17 -15.24 20.38
C GLY A 157 -1.13 -13.86 19.74
N ALA A 158 -0.64 -12.84 20.46
CA ALA A 158 -0.52 -11.48 19.97
C ALA A 158 0.49 -11.38 18.81
N SER A 159 1.64 -12.07 18.90
CA SER A 159 2.63 -12.07 17.81
C SER A 159 2.09 -12.75 16.55
N ALA A 160 1.32 -13.83 16.69
CA ALA A 160 0.66 -14.49 15.56
C ALA A 160 -0.38 -13.58 14.89
N ALA A 161 -1.18 -12.86 15.68
CA ALA A 161 -2.16 -11.91 15.14
C ALA A 161 -1.49 -10.79 14.32
N VAL A 162 -0.38 -10.23 14.83
CA VAL A 162 0.39 -9.21 14.10
C VAL A 162 1.06 -9.79 12.86
N ALA A 163 1.66 -10.98 12.94
CA ALA A 163 2.33 -11.62 11.82
C ALA A 163 1.36 -12.00 10.68
N ALA A 164 0.08 -12.19 10.99
CA ALA A 164 -0.96 -12.47 10.02
C ALA A 164 -1.45 -11.23 9.27
N LEU A 165 -0.99 -10.01 9.59
CA LEU A 165 -1.35 -8.80 8.84
C LEU A 165 -0.56 -8.71 7.54
N THR A 166 -1.27 -8.53 6.41
CA THR A 166 -0.64 -8.28 5.11
C THR A 166 -0.26 -6.80 4.99
N PRO A 167 1.01 -6.46 4.69
CA PRO A 167 1.40 -5.07 4.48
C PRO A 167 0.64 -4.44 3.29
N PHE A 168 0.24 -3.18 3.46
CA PHE A 168 -0.36 -2.41 2.38
C PHE A 168 0.65 -2.19 1.25
N THR A 169 0.24 -2.44 0.01
CA THR A 169 1.03 -2.12 -1.16
C THR A 169 0.85 -0.65 -1.51
N GLN A 170 1.95 0.12 -1.47
CA GLN A 170 1.95 1.47 -2.03
C GLN A 170 1.80 1.37 -3.56
N VAL A 171 0.69 1.88 -4.10
CA VAL A 171 0.62 2.13 -5.54
C VAL A 171 1.42 3.39 -5.80
N LEU A 172 2.71 3.21 -6.08
CA LEU A 172 3.62 4.21 -6.63
C LEU A 172 3.15 4.57 -8.04
N GLN A 173 2.15 5.44 -8.14
CA GLN A 173 1.98 6.36 -9.27
C GLN A 173 0.85 7.36 -8.96
N SER A 174 1.15 8.64 -9.15
CA SER A 174 0.10 9.66 -9.24
C SER A 174 -0.85 9.27 -10.39
N PRO A 175 -2.16 9.17 -10.14
CA PRO A 175 -3.13 8.81 -11.17
C PRO A 175 -3.01 9.68 -12.41
N ALA A 176 -2.72 10.96 -12.21
CA ALA A 176 -2.54 11.93 -13.28
C ALA A 176 -1.26 11.67 -14.11
N ALA A 177 -0.18 11.21 -13.48
CA ALA A 177 1.07 10.88 -14.17
C ALA A 177 0.95 9.56 -14.96
N ALA A 178 0.30 8.55 -14.37
CA ALA A 178 0.01 7.28 -15.05
C ALA A 178 -0.94 7.50 -16.24
N ALA A 179 -1.99 8.29 -16.04
CA ALA A 179 -2.91 8.75 -17.07
C ALA A 179 -2.18 9.47 -18.22
N ALA A 180 -1.35 10.47 -17.89
CA ALA A 180 -0.61 11.23 -18.90
C ALA A 180 0.34 10.32 -19.71
N GLY A 181 1.06 9.41 -19.04
CA GLY A 181 1.94 8.45 -19.69
C GLY A 181 1.19 7.48 -20.60
N ALA A 182 0.07 6.92 -20.13
CA ALA A 182 -0.76 5.97 -20.88
C ALA A 182 -1.45 6.62 -22.09
N VAL A 183 -1.95 7.85 -21.94
CA VAL A 183 -2.52 8.63 -23.05
C VAL A 183 -1.43 8.94 -24.08
N GLN A 184 -0.24 9.33 -23.63
CA GLN A 184 0.87 9.58 -24.52
C GLN A 184 1.27 8.31 -25.30
N THR A 185 1.36 7.15 -24.65
CA THR A 185 1.63 5.88 -25.36
C THR A 185 0.52 5.54 -26.36
N ALA A 186 -0.75 5.71 -25.98
CA ALA A 186 -1.88 5.40 -26.86
C ALA A 186 -2.03 6.37 -28.05
N ILE A 187 -1.52 7.60 -27.96
CA ILE A 187 -1.41 8.54 -29.09
C ILE A 187 -0.27 8.13 -30.03
N ILE A 188 0.82 7.58 -29.48
CA ILE A 188 2.02 7.21 -30.25
C ILE A 188 1.86 5.84 -30.94
N ASP A 189 1.13 4.89 -30.34
CA ASP A 189 1.00 3.50 -30.78
C ASP A 189 -0.37 3.22 -31.42
N PHE A 190 -0.69 3.95 -32.49
CA PHE A 190 -1.89 3.71 -33.30
C PHE A 190 -1.59 2.63 -34.37
N PRO A 191 -2.48 1.66 -34.64
CA PRO A 191 -2.25 0.65 -35.67
C PRO A 191 -1.93 1.29 -37.02
N GLY A 192 -0.70 1.08 -37.53
CA GLY A 192 -0.22 1.61 -38.80
C GLY A 192 0.74 2.80 -38.74
N ARG A 193 1.14 3.28 -37.55
CA ARG A 193 2.20 4.29 -37.39
C ARG A 193 3.18 3.92 -36.28
N THR A 194 4.19 3.13 -36.61
CA THR A 194 5.33 2.89 -35.72
C THR A 194 6.33 4.05 -35.82
N ASN A 195 6.55 4.76 -34.71
CA ASN A 195 7.69 5.66 -34.41
C ASN A 195 7.64 7.11 -34.97
N ILE A 196 6.76 7.95 -34.44
CA ILE A 196 6.72 9.41 -34.72
C ILE A 196 7.78 10.14 -33.89
N PHE A 197 9.07 10.08 -34.26
CA PHE A 197 10.06 11.02 -33.71
C PHE A 197 10.15 12.26 -34.60
N ASN A 198 9.36 13.29 -34.29
CA ASN A 198 9.58 14.63 -34.84
C ASN A 198 10.17 15.53 -33.73
N ALA A 199 11.33 16.13 -33.98
CA ALA A 199 11.98 17.07 -33.08
C ALA A 199 11.68 18.52 -33.52
N GLY A 200 10.66 19.15 -32.93
CA GLY A 200 10.26 20.55 -33.18
C GLY A 200 8.78 20.70 -33.55
N LEU A 201 8.33 21.94 -33.79
CA LEU A 201 6.91 22.30 -33.81
C LEU A 201 6.28 22.23 -35.22
N GLY A 202 5.09 21.62 -35.32
CA GLY A 202 4.25 21.67 -36.52
C GLY A 202 4.63 20.71 -37.65
N ASN A 203 5.41 19.65 -37.38
CA ASN A 203 5.77 18.65 -38.39
C ASN A 203 4.69 17.56 -38.53
N LEU A 204 4.36 17.18 -39.77
CA LEU A 204 3.41 16.12 -40.13
C LEU A 204 4.13 15.00 -40.92
N GLY A 205 4.35 13.85 -40.29
CA GLY A 205 5.13 12.73 -40.82
C GLY A 205 6.05 12.14 -39.75
N VAL A 206 7.08 11.39 -40.15
CA VAL A 206 8.00 10.65 -39.27
C VAL A 206 9.44 11.14 -39.43
N GLY A 207 10.19 11.28 -38.34
CA GLY A 207 11.64 11.51 -38.41
C GLY A 207 12.06 12.95 -38.76
N ASN A 208 11.17 13.94 -38.61
CA ASN A 208 11.47 15.33 -38.97
C ASN A 208 12.15 16.09 -37.83
N VAL A 209 13.18 16.89 -38.13
CA VAL A 209 13.88 17.77 -37.19
C VAL A 209 13.74 19.23 -37.64
N GLY A 210 13.03 20.06 -36.88
CA GLY A 210 12.78 21.47 -37.19
C GLY A 210 11.28 21.82 -37.14
N PHE A 211 10.75 22.62 -38.05
CA PHE A 211 9.38 23.13 -37.95
C PHE A 211 8.57 23.09 -39.26
N ALA A 212 7.24 22.98 -39.12
CA ALA A 212 6.28 23.13 -40.22
C ALA A 212 6.54 22.27 -41.48
N SER A 213 7.14 21.08 -41.35
CA SER A 213 7.38 20.18 -42.49
C SER A 213 6.27 19.14 -42.66
N VAL A 214 5.97 18.72 -43.90
CA VAL A 214 5.01 17.68 -44.25
C VAL A 214 5.72 16.61 -45.09
N GLY A 215 5.73 15.37 -44.62
CA GLY A 215 6.53 14.27 -45.17
C GLY A 215 7.50 13.69 -44.12
N ASP A 216 8.35 12.76 -44.52
CA ASP A 216 9.22 11.98 -43.62
C ASP A 216 10.70 12.38 -43.75
N GLY A 217 11.45 12.33 -42.64
CA GLY A 217 12.91 12.45 -42.64
C GLY A 217 13.47 13.84 -43.01
N ASN A 218 12.70 14.92 -42.84
CA ASN A 218 13.17 16.27 -43.17
C ASN A 218 13.97 16.91 -42.03
N VAL A 219 15.00 17.70 -42.35
CA VAL A 219 15.76 18.51 -41.40
C VAL A 219 15.70 19.99 -41.83
N GLY A 220 15.13 20.87 -41.01
CA GLY A 220 14.93 22.29 -41.33
C GLY A 220 13.46 22.71 -41.24
N GLY A 221 12.99 23.63 -42.09
CA GLY A 221 11.68 24.25 -41.91
C GLY A 221 10.85 24.42 -43.18
N GLY A 222 9.56 24.10 -43.12
CA GLY A 222 8.61 24.37 -44.22
C GLY A 222 8.80 23.47 -45.45
N ASN A 223 9.31 22.25 -45.29
CA ASN A 223 9.51 21.31 -46.40
C ASN A 223 8.23 20.52 -46.70
N LEU A 224 7.98 20.22 -47.97
CA LEU A 224 6.87 19.38 -48.44
C LEU A 224 7.42 18.20 -49.27
N GLY A 225 7.37 16.99 -48.73
CA GLY A 225 7.96 15.75 -49.27
C GLY A 225 9.02 15.18 -48.33
N ASP A 226 9.83 14.22 -48.80
CA ASP A 226 10.63 13.36 -47.92
C ASP A 226 12.16 13.57 -48.03
N GLY A 227 12.87 13.49 -46.91
CA GLY A 227 14.34 13.47 -46.88
C GLY A 227 15.02 14.79 -47.25
N ASN A 228 14.35 15.93 -47.11
CA ASN A 228 14.92 17.23 -47.43
C ASN A 228 15.74 17.82 -46.26
N VAL A 229 16.84 18.49 -46.57
CA VAL A 229 17.67 19.22 -45.60
C VAL A 229 17.74 20.70 -46.00
N GLY A 230 17.16 21.58 -45.19
CA GLY A 230 17.09 23.03 -45.38
C GLY A 230 15.65 23.57 -45.31
N PHE A 231 15.36 24.69 -45.98
CA PHE A 231 14.07 25.40 -45.83
C PHE A 231 13.26 25.50 -47.12
N GLY A 232 11.95 25.29 -47.02
CA GLY A 232 11.01 25.58 -48.11
C GLY A 232 11.18 24.71 -49.35
N ASN A 233 11.68 23.48 -49.22
CA ASN A 233 11.84 22.56 -50.36
C ASN A 233 10.53 21.82 -50.65
N VAL A 234 10.25 21.58 -51.92
CA VAL A 234 9.09 20.80 -52.39
C VAL A 234 9.59 19.62 -53.25
N GLY A 235 9.31 18.40 -52.80
CA GLY A 235 9.80 17.15 -53.38
C GLY A 235 10.72 16.40 -52.41
N GLY A 236 11.71 15.66 -52.88
CA GLY A 236 12.46 14.73 -52.02
C GLY A 236 13.98 14.72 -52.19
N LEU A 237 14.70 14.45 -51.10
CA LEU A 237 16.17 14.33 -51.07
C LEU A 237 16.91 15.60 -51.54
N ASN A 238 16.35 16.78 -51.27
CA ASN A 238 17.00 18.05 -51.58
C ASN A 238 17.89 18.52 -50.43
N PHE A 239 19.03 19.14 -50.74
CA PHE A 239 19.92 19.78 -49.76
C PHE A 239 20.13 21.25 -50.14
N GLY A 240 19.58 22.17 -49.35
CA GLY A 240 19.52 23.60 -49.64
C GLY A 240 18.13 24.18 -49.36
N SER A 241 17.82 25.36 -49.91
CA SER A 241 16.53 26.02 -49.67
C SER A 241 15.82 26.42 -50.96
N GLY A 242 14.49 26.32 -50.96
CA GLY A 242 13.63 26.72 -52.08
C GLY A 242 13.69 25.79 -53.29
N ASN A 243 14.14 24.54 -53.13
CA ASN A 243 14.22 23.61 -54.25
C ASN A 243 12.84 23.04 -54.63
N TRP A 244 12.67 22.74 -55.92
CA TRP A 244 11.51 22.03 -56.44
C TRP A 244 11.95 20.76 -57.17
N GLY A 245 11.26 19.65 -56.95
CA GLY A 245 11.65 18.34 -57.48
C GLY A 245 12.53 17.57 -56.48
N GLY A 246 13.42 16.70 -56.96
CA GLY A 246 14.23 15.88 -56.06
C GLY A 246 15.71 15.80 -56.43
N PHE A 247 16.54 15.42 -55.46
CA PHE A 247 17.99 15.29 -55.57
C PHE A 247 18.73 16.58 -55.92
N ASN A 248 18.18 17.75 -55.58
CA ASN A 248 18.85 19.03 -55.82
C ASN A 248 19.90 19.32 -54.73
N LEU A 249 21.02 19.92 -55.13
CA LEU A 249 22.08 20.40 -54.24
C LEU A 249 22.27 21.92 -54.46
N GLY A 250 22.08 22.72 -53.41
CA GLY A 250 22.08 24.19 -53.50
C GLY A 250 20.68 24.78 -53.37
N GLY A 251 20.55 26.11 -53.48
CA GLY A 251 19.27 26.82 -53.45
C GLY A 251 19.10 27.70 -54.69
N LEU A 252 17.89 28.24 -54.89
CA LEU A 252 17.56 29.13 -56.00
C LEU A 252 18.62 30.24 -56.17
N THR A 253 19.49 30.11 -57.16
CA THR A 253 20.12 31.27 -57.78
C THR A 253 19.02 31.99 -58.56
N PRO A 254 18.78 33.29 -58.34
CA PRO A 254 17.88 34.04 -59.20
C PRO A 254 18.53 34.12 -60.59
N ILE A 255 17.99 33.40 -61.56
CA ILE A 255 18.32 33.62 -62.97
C ILE A 255 17.29 34.63 -63.47
N GLY A 256 17.78 35.80 -63.89
CA GLY A 256 16.98 36.79 -64.63
C GLY A 256 16.63 36.33 -66.03
#